data_AF-D7EBC9-F1
#
_entry.id   AF-D7EBC9-F1
#
_cell.length_a   1.000
_cell.length_b   1.000
_cell.length_c   1.000
_cell.angle_alpha   90.00
_cell.angle_beta   90.00
_cell.angle_gamma   90.00
#
_symmetry.space_group_name_H-M   'P 1'
#
loop_
_entity.id
_entity.type
_entity.pdbx_description
1 polymer ?
#
loop_
_entity_poly.entity_id
_entity_poly.type
_entity_poly.pdbx_seq_one_letter_code
_entity_poly.pdbx_strand_id
1 'polypeptide(L)'
;MSTVRIDLLCQDFVKYISGRKRDFSEYDLDLSHLTEFEQMVLNETREIPYGETITYSELAKRIKKPRASQAVGKVLSKNPYPIVIPCHRVVSKSGLGGFGGGFNPQKLEEKKKLIELEKNYKKDKI
;
A
#
# COMPACT_ATOMS: atom_id res chain seq x y z
N MET A 1 21.27 -17.58 -3.66
CA MET A 1 20.16 -17.04 -4.48
C MET A 1 19.34 -15.94 -3.78
N SER A 2 19.49 -15.71 -2.47
CA SER A 2 18.75 -14.67 -1.71
C SER A 2 19.31 -13.25 -1.88
N THR A 3 20.62 -13.07 -2.02
CA THR A 3 21.29 -11.75 -2.06
C THR A 3 20.84 -10.90 -3.26
N VAL A 4 20.65 -11.52 -4.43
CA VAL A 4 20.27 -10.84 -5.68
C VAL A 4 18.89 -10.18 -5.60
N ARG A 5 17.95 -10.71 -4.81
CA ARG A 5 16.59 -10.13 -4.72
C ARG A 5 16.51 -8.91 -3.80
N ILE A 6 17.36 -8.84 -2.77
CA ILE A 6 17.39 -7.69 -1.85
C ILE A 6 18.03 -6.48 -2.51
N ASP A 7 19.12 -6.67 -3.26
CA ASP A 7 19.79 -5.59 -3.98
C ASP A 7 18.86 -4.93 -5.02
N LEU A 8 18.11 -5.76 -5.75
CA LEU A 8 17.09 -5.28 -6.70
C LEU A 8 15.98 -4.50 -5.98
N LEU A 9 15.49 -5.01 -4.85
CA LEU A 9 14.48 -4.32 -4.05
C LEU A 9 14.97 -2.95 -3.58
N CYS A 10 16.21 -2.86 -3.07
CA CYS A 10 16.83 -1.60 -2.67
C CYS A 10 16.93 -0.61 -3.84
N GLN A 11 17.39 -1.06 -5.01
CA GLN A 11 17.45 -0.22 -6.21
C GLN A 11 16.08 0.29 -6.64
N ASP A 12 15.06 -0.55 -6.51
CA ASP A 12 13.69 -0.23 -6.87
C ASP A 12 13.04 0.73 -5.89
N PHE A 13 13.37 0.63 -4.61
CA PHE A 13 13.03 1.64 -3.62
C PHE A 13 13.67 2.99 -3.95
N VAL A 14 14.96 3.01 -4.31
CA VAL A 14 15.65 4.24 -4.74
C VAL A 14 14.95 4.87 -5.95
N LYS A 15 14.59 4.06 -6.96
CA LYS A 15 13.82 4.54 -8.12
C LYS A 15 12.45 5.09 -7.69
N TYR A 16 11.73 4.37 -6.83
CA TYR A 16 10.42 4.79 -6.35
C TYR A 16 10.46 6.12 -5.61
N ILE A 17 11.36 6.29 -4.63
CA ILE A 17 11.47 7.55 -3.87
C ILE A 17 11.98 8.71 -4.73
N SER A 18 12.68 8.42 -5.84
CA SER A 18 13.06 9.42 -6.85
C SER A 18 11.92 9.83 -7.79
N GLY A 19 10.69 9.32 -7.57
CA GLY A 19 9.50 9.66 -8.34
C GLY A 19 9.27 8.79 -9.59
N ARG A 20 10.12 7.80 -9.84
CA ARG A 20 9.94 6.87 -10.97
C ARG A 20 8.88 5.83 -10.61
N LYS A 21 7.93 5.58 -11.51
CA LYS A 21 6.97 4.48 -11.35
C LYS A 21 7.72 3.17 -11.16
N ARG A 22 7.34 2.45 -10.10
CA ARG A 22 7.81 1.09 -9.86
C ARG A 22 6.65 0.20 -9.46
N ASP A 23 6.71 -1.03 -9.96
CA ASP A 23 5.81 -2.11 -9.58
C ASP A 23 6.54 -3.00 -8.58
N PHE A 24 5.93 -3.24 -7.44
CA PHE A 24 6.47 -4.10 -6.39
C PHE A 24 5.67 -5.43 -6.27
N SER A 25 4.69 -5.66 -7.15
CA SER A 25 3.91 -6.90 -7.19
C SER A 25 4.76 -8.14 -7.54
N GLU A 26 5.91 -7.93 -8.19
CA GLU A 26 6.85 -9.00 -8.57
C GLU A 26 7.64 -9.61 -7.40
N TYR A 27 7.64 -8.95 -6.23
CA TYR A 27 8.36 -9.44 -5.06
C TYR A 27 7.53 -10.48 -4.29
N ASP A 28 8.11 -11.64 -4.04
CA ASP A 28 7.52 -12.67 -3.19
C ASP A 28 7.57 -12.21 -1.72
N LEU A 29 6.41 -12.24 -1.05
CA LEU A 29 6.27 -11.87 0.36
C LEU A 29 5.80 -13.07 1.16
N ASP A 30 6.49 -13.34 2.27
CA ASP A 30 6.05 -14.35 3.22
C ASP A 30 4.96 -13.78 4.14
N LEU A 31 3.72 -14.18 3.87
CA LEU A 31 2.56 -13.85 4.69
C LEU A 31 2.02 -15.07 5.47
N SER A 32 2.77 -16.18 5.50
CA SER A 32 2.31 -17.46 6.08
C SER A 32 2.02 -17.39 7.58
N HIS A 33 2.61 -16.41 8.27
CA HIS A 33 2.41 -16.15 9.69
C HIS A 33 1.12 -15.35 10.01
N LEU A 34 0.37 -14.93 8.98
CA LEU A 34 -0.86 -14.14 9.10
C LEU A 34 -2.11 -14.99 8.91
N THR A 35 -3.24 -14.52 9.43
CA THR A 35 -4.54 -15.16 9.23
C THR A 35 -4.99 -15.08 7.76
N GLU A 36 -5.89 -15.98 7.33
CA GLU A 36 -6.45 -15.96 5.97
C GLU A 36 -7.07 -14.61 5.60
N PHE A 37 -7.76 -13.97 6.56
CA PHE A 37 -8.35 -12.65 6.35
C PHE A 37 -7.29 -11.56 6.16
N GLU A 38 -6.21 -11.58 6.95
CA GLU A 38 -5.10 -10.64 6.80
C GLU A 38 -4.40 -10.82 5.45
N GLN A 39 -4.10 -12.06 5.07
CA GLN A 39 -3.51 -12.38 3.77
C GLN A 39 -4.39 -11.88 2.62
N MET A 40 -5.70 -12.10 2.69
CA MET A 40 -6.66 -11.65 1.68
C MET A 40 -6.68 -10.13 1.53
N VAL A 41 -6.70 -9.38 2.65
CA VAL A 41 -6.65 -7.91 2.63
C VAL A 41 -5.33 -7.42 2.05
N LEU A 42 -4.20 -7.97 2.48
CA LEU A 42 -2.88 -7.55 2.05
C LEU A 42 -2.64 -7.85 0.57
N ASN A 43 -3.02 -9.04 0.10
CA ASN A 43 -2.92 -9.41 -1.32
C ASN A 43 -3.80 -8.52 -2.19
N GLU A 44 -5.06 -8.29 -1.83
CA GLU A 44 -5.94 -7.40 -2.60
C GLU A 44 -5.42 -5.95 -2.60
N THR A 45 -4.73 -5.52 -1.54
CA THR A 45 -4.10 -4.19 -1.49
C THR A 45 -2.96 -4.06 -2.51
N ARG A 46 -2.25 -5.14 -2.82
CA ARG A 46 -1.17 -5.15 -3.83
C ARG A 46 -1.68 -4.92 -5.24
N GLU A 47 -2.93 -5.30 -5.51
CA GLU A 47 -3.59 -5.12 -6.81
C GLU A 47 -4.01 -3.66 -7.09
N ILE A 48 -3.83 -2.74 -6.13
CA ILE A 48 -4.16 -1.32 -6.34
C ILE A 48 -3.08 -0.69 -7.22
N PRO A 49 -3.41 -0.16 -8.41
CA PRO A 49 -2.42 0.39 -9.32
C PRO A 49 -1.65 1.60 -8.75
N TYR A 50 -0.42 1.78 -9.22
CA TYR A 50 0.39 2.96 -8.90
C TYR A 50 -0.31 4.26 -9.31
N GLY A 51 -0.38 5.23 -8.40
CA GLY A 51 -1.02 6.53 -8.63
C GLY A 51 -2.55 6.48 -8.58
N GLU A 52 -3.13 5.38 -8.10
CA GLU A 52 -4.55 5.24 -7.80
C GLU A 52 -4.78 5.05 -6.31
N THR A 53 -5.97 5.44 -5.86
CA THR A 53 -6.41 5.26 -4.48
C THR A 53 -7.81 4.67 -4.46
N ILE A 54 -8.07 3.79 -3.50
CA ILE A 54 -9.42 3.27 -3.22
C ILE A 54 -9.76 3.49 -1.76
N THR A 55 -11.02 3.35 -1.41
CA THR A 55 -11.50 3.46 -0.04
C THR A 55 -11.42 2.12 0.69
N TYR A 56 -11.35 2.14 2.02
CA TYR A 56 -11.47 0.92 2.85
C TYR A 56 -12.73 0.10 2.51
N SER A 57 -13.84 0.78 2.17
CA SER A 57 -15.09 0.11 1.80
C SER A 57 -15.05 -0.53 0.42
N GLU A 58 -14.30 0.04 -0.53
CA GLU A 58 -14.09 -0.58 -1.84
C GLU A 58 -13.21 -1.81 -1.69
N LEU A 59 -12.11 -1.71 -0.94
CA LEU A 59 -11.24 -2.84 -0.65
C LEU A 59 -12.02 -3.99 0.04
N ALA A 60 -12.84 -3.66 1.04
CA ALA A 60 -13.72 -4.62 1.71
C ALA A 60 -14.72 -5.31 0.75
N LYS A 61 -15.21 -4.58 -0.27
CA LYS A 61 -16.07 -5.16 -1.32
C LYS A 61 -15.29 -6.10 -2.24
N ARG A 62 -14.07 -5.74 -2.64
CA ARG A 62 -13.23 -6.57 -3.53
C ARG A 62 -12.93 -7.95 -2.91
N ILE A 63 -12.66 -7.99 -1.61
CA ILE A 63 -12.48 -9.24 -0.86
C ILE A 63 -13.79 -9.96 -0.48
N LYS A 64 -14.94 -9.56 -1.05
CA LYS A 64 -16.27 -10.13 -0.77
C LYS A 64 -16.71 -10.07 0.70
N LYS A 65 -16.23 -9.07 1.45
CA LYS A 65 -16.59 -8.81 2.86
C LYS A 65 -17.05 -7.35 3.04
N PRO A 66 -18.16 -6.91 2.43
CA PRO A 66 -18.53 -5.49 2.32
C PRO A 66 -18.74 -4.76 3.66
N ARG A 67 -18.98 -5.48 4.76
CA ARG A 67 -19.13 -4.92 6.11
C ARG A 67 -17.81 -4.82 6.89
N ALA A 68 -16.68 -5.21 6.29
CA ALA A 68 -15.39 -5.35 6.97
C ALA A 68 -14.47 -4.12 6.89
N SER A 69 -14.94 -2.94 6.46
CA SER A 69 -14.09 -1.75 6.27
C SER A 69 -13.20 -1.40 7.47
N GLN A 70 -13.73 -1.50 8.70
CA GLN A 70 -12.94 -1.25 9.91
C GLN A 70 -11.89 -2.35 10.16
N ALA A 71 -12.24 -3.61 9.90
CA ALA A 71 -11.31 -4.74 10.04
C ALA A 71 -10.18 -4.63 9.00
N VAL A 72 -10.50 -4.27 7.76
CA VAL A 72 -9.52 -3.93 6.71
C VAL A 72 -8.57 -2.84 7.20
N GLY A 73 -9.09 -1.75 7.78
CA GLY A 73 -8.27 -0.69 8.36
C GLY A 73 -7.29 -1.19 9.44
N LYS A 74 -7.74 -2.09 10.33
CA LYS A 74 -6.89 -2.72 11.36
C LYS A 74 -5.80 -3.63 10.79
N VAL A 75 -6.09 -4.35 9.71
CA VAL A 75 -5.06 -5.15 9.02
C VAL A 75 -4.03 -4.24 8.38
N LEU A 76 -4.46 -3.23 7.63
CA LEU A 76 -3.57 -2.28 6.96
C LEU A 76 -2.72 -1.47 7.92
N SER A 77 -3.22 -1.22 9.14
CA SER A 77 -2.45 -0.53 10.19
C SER A 77 -1.29 -1.38 10.73
N LYS A 78 -1.31 -2.69 10.48
CA LYS A 78 -0.28 -3.67 10.86
C LYS A 78 0.50 -4.23 9.66
N ASN A 79 0.40 -3.57 8.50
CA ASN A 79 1.08 -4.01 7.28
C ASN A 79 2.60 -4.22 7.53
N PRO A 80 3.12 -5.44 7.41
CA PRO A 80 4.54 -5.73 7.66
C PRO A 80 5.47 -5.21 6.56
N TYR A 81 4.94 -4.94 5.36
CA TYR A 81 5.73 -4.51 4.21
C TYR A 81 5.16 -3.21 3.60
N PRO A 82 5.31 -2.04 4.26
CA PRO A 82 4.90 -0.76 3.68
C PRO A 82 5.52 -0.51 2.31
N ILE A 83 4.83 0.25 1.45
CA ILE A 83 5.20 0.56 0.06
C ILE A 83 5.11 -0.65 -0.88
N VAL A 84 5.71 -1.78 -0.54
CA VAL A 84 5.60 -3.04 -1.31
C VAL A 84 4.14 -3.54 -1.29
N ILE A 85 3.53 -3.54 -0.11
CA ILE A 85 2.07 -3.56 0.05
C ILE A 85 1.63 -2.11 0.22
N PRO A 86 0.93 -1.52 -0.77
CA PRO A 86 0.74 -0.07 -0.84
C PRO A 86 -0.45 0.40 0.01
N CYS A 87 -0.38 0.19 1.33
CA CYS A 87 -1.46 0.57 2.24
C CYS A 87 -1.73 2.09 2.29
N HIS A 88 -0.79 2.92 1.84
CA HIS A 88 -1.01 4.36 1.64
C HIS A 88 -2.05 4.67 0.56
N ARG A 89 -2.27 3.76 -0.40
CA ARG A 89 -3.29 3.91 -1.47
C ARG A 89 -4.72 3.67 -0.99
N VAL A 90 -4.92 3.16 0.23
CA VAL A 90 -6.25 2.92 0.81
C VAL A 90 -6.63 4.08 1.73
N VAL A 91 -7.70 4.80 1.39
CA VAL A 91 -8.12 6.04 2.07
C VAL A 91 -9.50 5.93 2.70
N SER A 92 -9.84 6.91 3.56
CA SER A 92 -11.20 7.06 4.08
C SER A 92 -12.08 7.76 3.05
N LYS A 93 -13.39 7.56 3.12
CA LYS A 93 -14.34 8.38 2.34
C LYS A 93 -14.30 9.86 2.74
N SER A 94 -13.85 10.14 3.97
CA SER A 94 -13.80 11.49 4.54
C SER A 94 -12.39 12.11 4.53
N GLY A 95 -11.40 11.49 3.87
CA GLY A 95 -10.02 11.98 3.86
C GLY A 95 -8.98 10.85 3.82
N LEU A 96 -7.77 11.09 4.34
CA LEU A 96 -6.68 10.12 4.22
C LEU A 96 -6.91 8.80 4.98
N GLY A 97 -7.57 8.83 6.14
CA GLY A 97 -7.59 7.69 7.06
C GLY A 97 -6.21 7.43 7.70
N GLY A 98 -6.12 6.39 8.54
CA GLY A 98 -4.89 6.09 9.28
C GLY A 98 -3.75 5.60 8.38
N PHE A 99 -2.52 5.72 8.88
CA PHE A 99 -1.31 5.22 8.22
C PHE A 99 -0.33 4.64 9.24
N GLY A 100 0.35 3.55 8.88
CA GLY A 100 1.41 2.94 9.69
C GLY A 100 1.04 2.69 11.16
N GLY A 101 -0.22 2.38 11.49
CA GLY A 101 -0.64 2.17 12.87
C GLY A 101 -1.11 3.42 13.64
N GLY A 102 -1.22 4.58 13.01
CA GLY A 102 -1.64 5.80 13.72
C GLY A 102 -2.32 6.87 12.87
N PHE A 103 -2.76 7.91 13.57
CA PHE A 103 -3.41 9.11 13.00
C PHE A 103 -2.64 10.39 13.33
N ASN A 104 -1.40 10.27 13.84
CA ASN A 104 -0.62 11.44 14.18
C ASN A 104 -0.26 12.25 12.91
N PRO A 105 -0.06 13.58 13.03
CA PRO A 105 0.18 14.43 11.86
C PRO A 105 1.35 13.98 10.98
N GLN A 106 2.41 13.44 11.58
CA GLN A 106 3.61 12.98 10.87
C GLN A 106 3.28 11.81 9.93
N LYS A 107 2.57 10.79 10.42
CA LYS A 107 2.16 9.62 9.60
C LYS A 107 1.16 9.99 8.50
N LEU A 108 0.25 10.92 8.79
CA LEU A 108 -0.69 11.40 7.78
C LEU A 108 0.03 12.19 6.68
N GLU A 109 1.03 12.99 7.05
CA GLU A 109 1.87 13.72 6.11
C GLU A 109 2.73 12.77 5.26
N GLU A 110 3.31 11.72 5.83
CA GLU A 110 4.00 10.67 5.09
C GLU A 110 3.09 9.99 4.07
N LYS A 111 1.88 9.59 4.47
CA LYS A 111 0.89 9.00 3.57
C LYS A 111 0.55 9.94 2.42
N LYS A 112 0.35 11.23 2.72
CA LYS A 112 0.05 12.26 1.73
C LYS A 112 1.20 12.41 0.72
N LYS A 113 2.44 12.50 1.20
CA LYS A 113 3.64 12.59 0.36
C LYS A 113 3.79 11.39 -0.58
N LEU A 114 3.53 10.17 -0.10
CA LEU A 114 3.56 8.97 -0.94
C LEU A 114 2.49 9.04 -2.03
N ILE A 115 1.26 9.43 -1.70
CA ILE A 115 0.18 9.58 -2.69
C ILE A 115 0.53 10.67 -3.72
N GLU A 116 1.08 11.80 -3.28
CA GLU A 116 1.48 12.91 -4.17
C GLU A 116 2.63 12.52 -5.09
N LEU A 117 3.64 11.81 -4.56
CA LEU A 117 4.75 11.24 -5.34
C LEU A 117 4.20 10.37 -6.48
N GLU A 118 3.25 9.47 -6.18
CA GLU A 118 2.69 8.60 -7.21
C GLU A 118 1.77 9.33 -8.21
N LYS A 119 1.08 10.38 -7.78
CA LYS A 119 0.24 11.20 -8.66
C LYS A 119 1.06 12.06 -9.62
N ASN A 120 2.19 12.61 -9.16
CA ASN A 120 3.03 13.47 -9.97
C ASN A 120 3.70 12.75 -11.14
N TYR A 121 3.94 11.44 -11.03
CA TYR A 121 4.36 10.60 -12.17
C TYR A 121 3.41 10.68 -13.39
N LYS A 122 2.11 10.91 -13.18
CA LYS A 122 1.15 11.07 -14.30
C LYS A 122 1.37 12.38 -15.07
N LYS A 123 1.99 13.41 -14.45
CA LYS A 123 2.23 14.71 -15.07
C LYS A 123 3.44 14.71 -16.01
N ASP A 124 4.46 13.91 -15.74
CA ASP A 124 5.68 13.84 -16.58
C ASP A 124 5.47 13.08 -17.91
N LYS A 125 4.23 12.68 -18.23
CA LYS A 125 3.82 11.98 -19.45
C LYS A 125 2.82 12.75 -20.32
N ILE A 126 2.54 14.02 -20.01
CA ILE A 126 1.66 14.91 -20.78
C ILE A 126 2.48 16.06 -21.36
#